data_AF-A0A959Z4V2-F1
#
_entry.id   AF-A0A959Z4V2-F1
#
_cell.length_a   1.000
_cell.length_b   1.000
_cell.length_c   1.000
_cell.angle_alpha   90.00
_cell.angle_beta   90.00
_cell.angle_gamma   90.00
#
_symmetry.space_group_name_H-M   'P 1'
#
loop_
_entity.id
_entity.type
_entity.pdbx_description
1 polymer ?
#
loop_
_entity_poly.entity_id
_entity_poly.type
_entity_poly.pdbx_seq_one_letter_code
_entity_poly.pdbx_strand_id
1 'polypeptide(L)'
;GLLLLGRQHPPEVTGALALRQFMLRLLEDDELATRFRTRWRVTVIPLMNPTGVDGGHWRHNGGGVDINRDWWLMQQPETRAASTILERNLGGRNYLIDFHSTWKDILYPQDSTANDTITPGWLDRFDALLGTPTPRRQVPFFAPITSLHWAQAHGIPAVVYEVGDDT
;
A
#
# COMPACT_ATOMS: atom_id res chain seq x y z
N GLY A 1 -2.43 9.55 9.61
CA GLY A 1 -2.75 9.62 8.19
C GLY A 1 -2.94 8.23 7.63
N LEU A 2 -3.72 8.12 6.57
CA LEU A 2 -3.78 6.94 5.74
C LEU A 2 -2.83 7.17 4.56
N LEU A 3 -1.85 6.30 4.41
CA LEU A 3 -0.84 6.34 3.37
C LEU A 3 -1.17 5.26 2.33
N LEU A 4 -1.35 5.65 1.07
CA LEU A 4 -1.71 4.73 -0.01
C LEU A 4 -0.64 4.79 -1.10
N LEU A 5 -0.11 3.64 -1.49
CA LEU A 5 0.85 3.51 -2.56
C LEU A 5 0.32 2.52 -3.60
N GLY A 6 0.71 2.73 -4.85
CA GLY A 6 0.40 1.80 -5.91
C GLY A 6 1.42 1.84 -7.03
N ARG A 7 1.40 0.77 -7.82
CA ARG A 7 2.11 0.64 -9.09
C ARG A 7 3.62 0.82 -8.96
N GLN A 8 4.21 0.08 -8.03
CA GLN A 8 5.66 -0.03 -7.89
C GLN A 8 6.26 -0.91 -8.99
N HIS A 9 5.55 -1.96 -9.41
CA HIS A 9 5.87 -2.66 -10.64
C HIS A 9 4.93 -2.22 -11.76
N PRO A 10 5.42 -2.02 -13.00
CA PRO A 10 4.61 -1.46 -14.08
C PRO A 10 3.32 -2.23 -14.47
N PRO A 11 3.29 -3.58 -14.52
CA PRO A 11 2.14 -4.34 -15.00
C PRO A 11 1.03 -4.49 -13.95
N GLU A 12 1.19 -3.93 -12.75
CA GLU A 12 0.25 -4.06 -11.64
C GLU A 12 -1.00 -3.19 -11.81
N VAL A 13 -1.72 -3.43 -12.90
CA VAL A 13 -2.90 -2.64 -13.31
C VAL A 13 -4.09 -2.92 -12.39
N THR A 14 -4.31 -4.17 -11.99
CA THR A 14 -5.41 -4.52 -11.07
C THR A 14 -5.24 -3.88 -9.69
N GLY A 15 -4.01 -3.84 -9.16
CA GLY A 15 -3.69 -3.08 -7.95
C GLY A 15 -3.94 -1.58 -8.10
N ALA A 16 -3.54 -0.99 -9.23
CA ALA A 16 -3.80 0.42 -9.52
C ALA A 16 -5.30 0.73 -9.66
N LEU A 17 -6.09 -0.17 -10.25
CA LEU A 17 -7.54 -0.04 -10.34
C LEU A 17 -8.21 -0.15 -8.97
N ALA A 18 -7.79 -1.08 -8.13
CA ALA A 18 -8.29 -1.20 -6.76
C ALA A 18 -7.97 0.04 -5.93
N LEU A 19 -6.74 0.56 -6.01
CA LEU A 19 -6.38 1.84 -5.38
C LEU A 19 -7.30 2.97 -5.86
N ARG A 20 -7.53 3.06 -7.17
CA ARG A 20 -8.44 4.06 -7.74
C ARG A 20 -9.86 3.93 -7.18
N GLN A 21 -10.42 2.72 -7.11
CA GLN A 21 -11.76 2.51 -6.56
C GLN A 21 -11.83 2.84 -5.06
N PHE A 22 -10.79 2.47 -4.32
CA PHE A 22 -10.69 2.81 -2.90
C PHE A 22 -10.65 4.34 -2.70
N MET A 23 -9.89 5.06 -3.52
CA MET A 23 -9.89 6.53 -3.51
C MET A 23 -11.26 7.11 -3.84
N LEU A 24 -11.94 6.59 -4.86
CA LEU A 24 -13.29 7.04 -5.22
C LEU A 24 -14.26 6.85 -4.05
N ARG A 25 -14.22 5.69 -3.39
CA ARG A 25 -15.01 5.44 -2.18
C ARG A 25 -14.72 6.45 -1.08
N LEU A 26 -13.45 6.80 -0.85
CA LEU A 26 -13.05 7.79 0.15
C LEU A 26 -13.53 9.21 -0.17
N LEU A 27 -13.86 9.50 -1.45
CA LEU A 27 -14.26 10.81 -1.94
C LEU A 27 -15.78 10.97 -2.10
N GLU A 28 -16.57 9.92 -1.88
CA GLU A 28 -18.04 10.00 -1.91
C GLU A 28 -18.60 11.02 -0.89
N ASP A 29 -19.84 11.46 -1.10
CA ASP A 29 -20.51 12.48 -0.28
C ASP A 29 -21.43 11.90 0.80
N ASP A 30 -21.34 10.59 1.07
CA ASP A 30 -22.08 9.96 2.15
C ASP A 30 -21.50 10.27 3.55
N GLU A 31 -22.28 9.96 4.59
CA GLU A 31 -21.91 10.23 5.98
C GLU A 31 -20.60 9.52 6.40
N LEU A 32 -20.38 8.29 5.95
CA LEU A 32 -19.20 7.51 6.31
C LEU A 32 -17.93 8.12 5.69
N ALA A 33 -17.97 8.44 4.39
CA ALA A 33 -16.87 9.06 3.69
C ALA A 33 -16.53 10.44 4.27
N THR A 34 -17.55 11.26 4.52
CA THR A 34 -17.40 12.58 5.15
C THR A 34 -16.76 12.47 6.53
N ARG A 35 -17.26 11.56 7.38
CA ARG A 35 -16.71 11.31 8.73
C ARG A 35 -15.29 10.74 8.68
N PHE A 36 -14.95 9.96 7.65
CA PHE A 36 -13.59 9.47 7.46
C PHE A 36 -12.64 10.63 7.14
N ARG A 37 -12.97 11.45 6.14
CA ARG A 37 -12.15 12.60 5.70
C ARG A 37 -11.96 13.67 6.78
N THR A 38 -12.89 13.81 7.73
CA THR A 38 -12.72 14.75 8.86
C THR A 38 -11.76 14.25 9.93
N ARG A 39 -11.48 12.94 9.99
CA ARG A 39 -10.62 12.31 11.00
C ARG A 39 -9.25 11.89 10.46
N TRP A 40 -9.18 11.57 9.17
CA TRP A 40 -7.99 11.03 8.54
C TRP A 40 -7.49 11.94 7.43
N ARG A 41 -6.23 12.35 7.54
CA ARG A 41 -5.48 12.86 6.38
C ARG A 41 -5.11 11.67 5.48
N VAL A 42 -5.44 11.74 4.20
CA VAL A 42 -5.11 10.72 3.20
C VAL A 42 -4.00 11.24 2.30
N THR A 43 -2.92 10.48 2.15
CA THR A 43 -1.81 10.77 1.23
C THR A 43 -1.69 9.61 0.25
N VAL A 44 -1.67 9.91 -1.05
CA VAL A 44 -1.68 8.88 -2.09
C VAL A 44 -0.54 9.11 -3.07
N ILE A 45 0.21 8.05 -3.37
CA ILE A 45 1.16 8.00 -4.48
C ILE A 45 0.69 6.89 -5.44
N PRO A 46 -0.15 7.22 -6.44
CA PRO A 46 -0.82 6.22 -7.26
C PRO A 46 0.08 5.60 -8.35
N LEU A 47 1.22 6.22 -8.61
CA LEU A 47 2.21 5.79 -9.59
C LEU A 47 3.61 5.94 -9.00
N MET A 48 4.06 4.90 -8.30
CA MET A 48 5.40 4.86 -7.71
C MET A 48 6.51 4.74 -8.76
N ASN A 49 6.26 4.05 -9.86
CA ASN A 49 7.25 3.77 -10.90
C ASN A 49 6.87 4.40 -12.26
N PRO A 50 6.89 5.73 -12.41
CA PRO A 50 6.53 6.37 -13.67
C PRO A 50 7.48 6.01 -14.82
N THR A 51 8.77 5.86 -14.55
CA THR A 51 9.79 5.58 -15.58
C THR A 51 9.72 4.14 -16.10
N GLY A 52 9.51 3.15 -15.23
CA GLY A 52 9.32 1.76 -15.63
C GLY A 52 8.03 1.55 -16.41
N VAL A 53 6.98 2.32 -16.08
CA VAL A 53 5.72 2.33 -16.83
C VAL A 53 5.89 2.89 -18.22
N ASP A 54 6.45 4.10 -18.34
CA ASP A 54 6.64 4.76 -19.62
C ASP A 54 7.55 3.94 -20.54
N GLY A 55 8.58 3.31 -19.96
CA GLY A 55 9.48 2.39 -20.66
C GLY A 55 8.91 1.00 -20.97
N GLY A 56 7.68 0.68 -20.56
CA GLY A 56 7.08 -0.64 -20.79
C GLY A 56 7.79 -1.80 -20.09
N HIS A 57 8.45 -1.54 -18.96
CA HIS A 57 9.16 -2.55 -18.19
C HIS A 57 8.19 -3.52 -17.50
N TRP A 58 8.68 -4.70 -17.10
CA TRP A 58 7.85 -5.66 -16.36
C TRP A 58 7.92 -5.50 -14.85
N ARG A 59 9.04 -5.04 -14.31
CA ARG A 59 9.28 -5.01 -12.85
C ARG A 59 10.03 -3.78 -12.39
N HIS A 60 11.02 -3.37 -13.17
CA HIS A 60 12.02 -2.41 -12.75
C HIS A 60 11.65 -0.97 -13.15
N ASN A 61 12.26 0.02 -12.51
CA ASN A 61 12.24 1.41 -12.98
C ASN A 61 13.10 1.60 -14.23
N GLY A 62 13.19 2.84 -14.73
CA GLY A 62 14.02 3.19 -15.89
C GLY A 62 15.51 2.83 -15.74
N GLY A 63 16.00 2.71 -14.50
CA GLY A 63 17.37 2.30 -14.18
C GLY A 63 17.57 0.79 -14.00
N GLY A 64 16.55 -0.04 -14.21
CA GLY A 64 16.66 -1.49 -14.05
C GLY A 64 16.60 -1.97 -12.59
N VAL A 65 16.15 -1.13 -11.66
CA VAL A 65 16.02 -1.48 -10.23
C VAL A 65 14.59 -1.82 -9.86
N ASP A 66 14.42 -2.87 -9.06
CA ASP A 66 13.16 -3.20 -8.39
C ASP A 66 12.97 -2.24 -7.22
N ILE A 67 12.12 -1.23 -7.39
CA ILE A 67 11.95 -0.19 -6.37
C ILE A 67 11.28 -0.72 -5.10
N ASN A 68 10.54 -1.83 -5.18
CA ASN A 68 10.01 -2.53 -4.00
C ASN A 68 11.07 -3.46 -3.36
N ARG A 69 12.34 -3.26 -3.66
CA ARG A 69 13.49 -3.82 -2.92
C ARG A 69 14.47 -2.73 -2.44
N ASP A 70 14.12 -1.47 -2.66
CA ASP A 70 15.00 -0.34 -2.39
C ASP A 70 14.61 0.44 -1.12
N TRP A 71 13.55 0.06 -0.41
CA TRP A 71 13.00 0.87 0.70
C TRP A 71 13.90 1.01 1.93
N TRP A 72 14.89 0.14 2.12
CA TRP A 72 15.84 0.29 3.24
C TRP A 72 16.99 1.25 2.95
N LEU A 73 17.51 1.24 1.71
CA LEU A 73 18.65 2.07 1.32
C LEU A 73 18.23 3.34 0.58
N MET A 74 17.04 3.33 0.00
CA MET A 74 16.44 4.40 -0.80
C MET A 74 17.43 4.99 -1.82
N GLN A 75 18.07 4.13 -2.60
CA GLN A 75 19.04 4.53 -3.62
C GLN A 75 18.36 5.07 -4.88
N GLN A 76 17.08 4.76 -5.09
CA GLN A 76 16.31 5.26 -6.22
C GLN A 76 15.66 6.62 -5.90
N PRO A 77 15.56 7.54 -6.89
CA PRO A 77 14.88 8.81 -6.68
C PRO A 77 13.39 8.63 -6.34
N GLU A 78 12.74 7.59 -6.86
CA GLU A 78 11.34 7.29 -6.61
C GLU A 78 11.07 7.00 -5.13
N THR A 79 11.84 6.10 -4.51
CA THR A 79 11.69 5.73 -3.09
C THR A 79 12.03 6.89 -2.16
N ARG A 80 13.07 7.68 -2.44
CA ARG A 80 13.39 8.89 -1.66
C ARG A 80 12.29 9.94 -1.71
N ALA A 81 11.78 10.22 -2.91
CA ALA A 81 10.72 11.20 -3.09
C ALA A 81 9.44 10.76 -2.37
N ALA A 82 9.06 9.48 -2.50
CA ALA A 82 7.92 8.91 -1.82
C ALA A 82 8.08 8.97 -0.30
N SER A 83 9.21 8.51 0.25
CA SER A 83 9.48 8.58 1.68
C SER A 83 9.36 10.00 2.22
N THR A 84 9.98 10.98 1.54
CA THR A 84 9.91 12.40 1.91
C THR A 84 8.46 12.91 1.93
N ILE A 85 7.64 12.54 0.95
CA ILE A 85 6.22 12.96 0.89
C ILE A 85 5.43 12.32 2.03
N LEU A 86 5.61 11.03 2.27
CA LEU A 86 4.87 10.27 3.26
C LEU A 86 5.21 10.71 4.70
N GLU A 87 6.49 10.90 5.00
CA GLU A 87 6.97 11.39 6.30
C GLU A 87 6.39 12.77 6.65
N ARG A 88 6.34 13.69 5.67
CA ARG A 88 5.75 15.03 5.85
C ARG A 88 4.25 15.00 6.14
N ASN A 89 3.57 13.91 5.78
CA ASN A 89 2.12 13.80 5.89
C ASN A 89 1.64 12.84 6.98
N LEU A 90 2.55 12.37 7.84
CA LEU A 90 2.17 11.62 9.03
C LEU A 90 1.20 12.43 9.92
N GLY A 91 0.33 11.71 10.62
CA GLY A 91 -0.58 12.26 11.63
C GLY A 91 -0.40 11.56 12.97
N GLY A 92 -1.28 11.85 13.94
CA GLY A 92 -1.21 11.25 15.29
C GLY A 92 -1.39 9.73 15.34
N ARG A 93 -2.12 9.16 14.36
CA ARG A 93 -2.25 7.71 14.13
C ARG A 93 -2.10 7.44 12.65
N ASN A 94 -1.32 6.43 12.24
CA ASN A 94 -1.00 6.16 10.84
C ASN A 94 -1.32 4.72 10.42
N TYR A 95 -1.59 4.53 9.14
CA TYR A 95 -1.76 3.22 8.50
C TYR A 95 -1.30 3.29 7.05
N LEU A 96 -0.69 2.21 6.54
CA LEU A 96 -0.23 2.13 5.15
C LEU A 96 -0.87 0.97 4.39
N ILE A 97 -1.28 1.23 3.15
CA ILE A 97 -1.72 0.19 2.20
C ILE A 97 -0.89 0.35 0.92
N ASP A 98 -0.23 -0.73 0.51
CA ASP A 98 0.56 -0.81 -0.71
C ASP A 98 -0.13 -1.77 -1.70
N PHE A 99 -0.66 -1.22 -2.79
CA PHE A 99 -1.44 -1.97 -3.77
C PHE A 99 -0.54 -2.54 -4.87
N HIS A 100 -0.65 -3.84 -5.07
CA HIS A 100 0.07 -4.66 -6.04
C HIS A 100 -0.90 -5.58 -6.80
N SER A 101 -0.38 -6.41 -7.71
CA SER A 101 -1.18 -7.34 -8.52
C SER A 101 -0.59 -8.74 -8.52
N THR A 102 -1.48 -9.73 -8.44
CA THR A 102 -1.16 -11.14 -8.65
C THR A 102 -2.37 -11.89 -9.22
N TRP A 103 -2.29 -13.21 -9.28
CA TRP A 103 -3.35 -14.05 -9.84
C TRP A 103 -4.60 -14.16 -8.95
N LYS A 104 -4.49 -13.87 -7.65
CA LYS A 104 -5.57 -14.00 -6.66
C LYS A 104 -5.38 -12.96 -5.57
N ASP A 105 -6.46 -12.53 -4.94
CA ASP A 105 -6.35 -11.64 -3.77
C ASP A 105 -5.52 -12.28 -2.64
N ILE A 106 -4.45 -11.59 -2.23
CA ILE A 106 -3.62 -11.97 -1.08
C ILE A 106 -3.23 -10.71 -0.29
N LEU A 107 -3.31 -10.81 1.03
CA LEU A 107 -2.95 -9.74 1.95
C LEU A 107 -1.67 -10.10 2.71
N TYR A 108 -0.74 -9.16 2.83
CA TYR A 108 0.47 -9.30 3.63
C TYR A 108 0.50 -8.26 4.76
N PRO A 109 -0.25 -8.50 5.85
CA PRO A 109 -0.25 -7.61 7.00
C PRO A 109 1.12 -7.62 7.68
N GLN A 110 1.68 -6.44 7.88
CA GLN A 110 2.92 -6.19 8.61
C GLN A 110 2.56 -5.64 9.98
N ASP A 111 2.74 -6.48 10.99
CA ASP A 111 2.56 -6.03 12.36
C ASP A 111 3.82 -5.27 12.79
N SER A 112 3.63 -3.99 13.08
CA SER A 112 4.73 -3.09 13.48
C SER A 112 5.02 -3.18 14.97
N THR A 113 4.04 -3.51 15.81
CA THR A 113 4.14 -3.60 17.28
C THR A 113 2.93 -4.31 17.86
N ALA A 114 3.02 -4.88 19.07
CA ALA A 114 1.93 -5.52 19.81
C ALA A 114 0.64 -4.65 20.05
N ASN A 115 0.55 -3.46 19.47
CA ASN A 115 -0.54 -2.49 19.60
C ASN A 115 -1.27 -2.17 18.27
N ASP A 116 -1.07 -2.93 17.19
CA ASP A 116 -1.86 -2.76 15.96
C ASP A 116 -3.34 -3.12 16.20
N THR A 117 -4.16 -2.08 16.31
CA THR A 117 -5.62 -2.16 16.49
C THR A 117 -6.40 -1.90 15.20
N ILE A 118 -5.72 -1.54 14.10
CA ILE A 118 -6.38 -1.22 12.83
C ILE A 118 -6.53 -2.50 12.02
N THR A 119 -5.44 -3.23 11.77
CA THR A 119 -5.40 -4.33 10.80
C THR A 119 -6.42 -5.43 11.11
N PRO A 120 -6.49 -5.99 12.33
CA PRO A 120 -7.44 -7.06 12.61
C PRO A 120 -8.90 -6.63 12.37
N GLY A 121 -9.25 -5.43 12.83
CA GLY A 121 -10.64 -4.97 12.81
C GLY A 121 -11.21 -4.73 11.40
N TRP A 122 -10.40 -4.26 10.45
CA TRP A 122 -10.88 -4.10 9.08
C TRP A 122 -10.78 -5.40 8.28
N LEU A 123 -9.77 -6.24 8.54
CA LEU A 123 -9.61 -7.54 7.89
C LEU A 123 -10.78 -8.49 8.20
N ASP A 124 -11.26 -8.52 9.43
CA ASP A 124 -12.43 -9.33 9.81
C ASP A 124 -13.70 -8.84 9.09
N ARG A 125 -13.88 -7.52 8.97
CA ARG A 125 -15.00 -6.93 8.23
C ARG A 125 -14.88 -7.17 6.73
N PHE A 126 -13.67 -7.14 6.19
CA PHE A 126 -13.40 -7.40 4.78
C PHE A 126 -13.78 -8.83 4.41
N ASP A 127 -13.33 -9.82 5.19
CA ASP A 127 -13.72 -11.22 5.00
C ASP A 127 -15.24 -11.41 5.13
N ALA A 128 -15.88 -10.75 6.10
CA ALA A 128 -17.33 -10.83 6.29
C ALA A 128 -18.11 -10.25 5.10
N LEU A 129 -17.60 -9.19 4.48
CA LEU A 129 -18.21 -8.59 3.29
C LEU A 129 -18.04 -9.45 2.03
N LEU A 130 -16.88 -10.12 1.90
CA LEU A 130 -16.62 -11.02 0.78
C LEU A 130 -17.28 -12.39 0.95
N GLY A 131 -17.70 -12.75 2.17
CA GLY A 131 -18.29 -14.05 2.50
C GLY A 131 -17.29 -15.20 2.55
N THR A 132 -16.02 -14.96 2.20
CA THR A 132 -14.92 -15.91 2.28
C THR A 132 -13.62 -15.23 2.72
N PRO A 133 -12.80 -15.86 3.59
CA PRO A 133 -11.54 -15.26 4.02
C PRO A 133 -10.55 -15.05 2.88
N THR A 134 -9.97 -13.84 2.82
CA THR A 134 -8.86 -13.57 1.90
C THR A 134 -7.57 -14.18 2.45
N PRO A 135 -6.77 -14.91 1.66
CA PRO A 135 -5.50 -15.45 2.10
C PRO A 135 -4.56 -14.39 2.68
N ARG A 136 -4.00 -14.67 3.87
CA ARG A 136 -3.03 -13.81 4.56
C ARG A 136 -1.66 -14.48 4.59
N ARG A 137 -0.60 -13.74 4.29
CA ARG A 137 0.78 -14.24 4.31
C ARG A 137 1.73 -13.29 5.04
N GLN A 138 2.78 -13.84 5.61
CA GLN A 138 3.87 -13.08 6.18
C GLN A 138 4.96 -12.89 5.13
N VAL A 139 5.58 -11.70 5.11
CA VAL A 139 6.79 -11.47 4.31
C VAL A 139 8.00 -11.89 5.14
N PRO A 140 9.11 -12.29 4.51
CA PRO A 140 10.36 -12.51 5.24
C PRO A 140 10.77 -11.27 6.04
N PHE A 141 11.23 -11.46 7.28
CA PHE A 141 11.61 -10.37 8.19
C PHE A 141 12.69 -9.43 7.62
N PHE A 142 13.46 -9.90 6.64
CA PHE A 142 14.50 -9.13 5.98
C PHE A 142 14.13 -8.67 4.55
N ALA A 143 12.85 -8.55 4.24
CA ALA A 143 12.41 -8.08 2.94
C ALA A 143 12.48 -6.52 2.87
N PRO A 144 13.26 -5.92 1.96
CA PRO A 144 13.37 -4.46 1.83
C PRO A 144 12.20 -3.84 1.06
N ILE A 145 10.98 -4.26 1.41
CA ILE A 145 9.71 -3.82 0.80
C ILE A 145 9.13 -2.63 1.57
N THR A 146 8.23 -1.88 0.94
CA THR A 146 7.58 -0.70 1.54
C THR A 146 6.99 -1.00 2.91
N SER A 147 6.07 -1.96 2.96
CA SER A 147 5.22 -2.20 4.14
C SER A 147 6.04 -2.60 5.35
N LEU A 148 7.06 -3.44 5.16
CA LEU A 148 7.95 -3.87 6.24
C LEU A 148 8.88 -2.75 6.70
N HIS A 149 9.41 -1.95 5.76
CA HIS A 149 10.20 -0.76 6.12
C HIS A 149 9.38 0.19 7.00
N TRP A 150 8.15 0.52 6.60
CA TRP A 150 7.30 1.44 7.36
C TRP A 150 6.86 0.86 8.71
N ALA A 151 6.60 -0.45 8.77
CA ALA A 151 6.34 -1.13 10.02
C ALA A 151 7.55 -1.08 10.98
N GLN A 152 8.74 -1.44 10.51
CA GLN A 152 9.94 -1.53 11.35
C GLN A 152 10.55 -0.17 11.71
N ALA A 153 10.65 0.75 10.75
CA ALA A 153 11.34 2.04 10.94
C ALA A 153 10.45 3.10 11.61
N HIS A 154 9.13 3.04 11.39
CA HIS A 154 8.21 4.08 11.88
C HIS A 154 7.15 3.55 12.87
N GLY A 155 7.07 2.24 13.11
CA GLY A 155 6.02 1.67 13.95
C GLY A 155 4.62 1.86 13.34
N ILE A 156 4.53 1.95 12.01
CA ILE A 156 3.27 2.18 11.29
C ILE A 156 2.75 0.84 10.77
N PRO A 157 1.59 0.36 11.24
CA PRO A 157 0.99 -0.84 10.68
C PRO A 157 0.72 -0.68 9.19
N ALA A 158 1.04 -1.72 8.43
CA ALA A 158 1.01 -1.68 6.98
C ALA A 158 0.48 -2.98 6.40
N VAL A 159 -0.09 -2.93 5.21
CA VAL A 159 -0.50 -4.13 4.46
C VAL A 159 -0.07 -3.99 3.01
N VAL A 160 0.45 -5.06 2.43
CA VAL A 160 0.47 -5.21 0.97
C VAL A 160 -0.84 -5.86 0.58
N TYR A 161 -1.56 -5.27 -0.36
CA TYR A 161 -2.70 -5.89 -1.02
C TYR A 161 -2.31 -6.26 -2.45
N GLU A 162 -2.03 -7.55 -2.67
CA GLU A 162 -1.93 -8.14 -4.00
C GLU A 162 -3.34 -8.42 -4.51
N VAL A 163 -3.78 -7.66 -5.51
CA VAL A 163 -5.13 -7.78 -6.10
C VAL A 163 -5.12 -8.83 -7.18
N GLY A 164 -6.14 -9.69 -7.22
CA GLY A 164 -6.29 -10.72 -8.24
C GLY A 164 -6.59 -10.16 -9.63
N ASP A 165 -6.08 -10.82 -10.66
CA ASP A 165 -6.39 -10.48 -12.06
C ASP A 165 -7.83 -10.87 -12.47
N ASP A 166 -8.42 -11.86 -11.80
CA ASP A 166 -9.79 -12.34 -12.02
C ASP A 166 -10.81 -11.75 -11.01
N THR A 167 -10.43 -10.70 -10.27
CA THR A 167 -11.24 -10.09 -9.21
C THR A 167 -12.37 -9.21 -9.75
#